data_AF-U6RGI8-F1
#
_entry.id   AF-U6RGI8-F1
#
_cell.length_a   1.000
_cell.length_b   1.000
_cell.length_c   1.000
_cell.angle_alpha   90.00
_cell.angle_beta   90.00
_cell.angle_gamma   90.00
#
_symmetry.space_group_name_H-M   'P 1'
#
loop_
_entity.id
_entity.type
_entity.pdbx_description
1 polymer ?
#
loop_
_entity_poly.entity_id
_entity_poly.type
_entity_poly.pdbx_seq_one_letter_code
_entity_poly.pdbx_strand_id
1 'polypeptide(L)'
;MRKLTNANYLHDVPVDHLVVNEQNRGYIDRFVSENYKCLSKKFMRLSGNINSSGFGAMDKLNETIVSLYTDPALCFADWGEAERYMSSKFTEKEIRIPVKKPMKDKHD
;
A
#
# COMPACT_ATOMS: atom_id res chain seq x y z
N MET A 1 -21.09 15.57 -43.23
CA MET A 1 -20.03 15.77 -42.21
C MET A 1 -19.79 14.45 -41.49
N ARG A 2 -18.79 13.65 -41.88
CA ARG A 2 -18.42 12.41 -41.15
C ARG A 2 -17.58 12.82 -39.95
N LYS A 3 -18.07 12.55 -38.73
CA LYS A 3 -17.32 12.78 -37.50
C LYS A 3 -16.17 11.76 -37.44
N LEU A 4 -14.93 12.24 -37.41
CA LEU A 4 -13.76 11.43 -37.14
C LEU A 4 -13.75 11.11 -35.65
N THR A 5 -14.15 9.89 -35.28
CA THR A 5 -13.99 9.37 -33.92
C THR A 5 -12.60 8.77 -33.80
N ASN A 6 -11.77 9.40 -32.96
CA ASN A 6 -10.45 8.89 -32.61
C ASN A 6 -10.63 7.62 -31.75
N ALA A 7 -10.15 6.48 -32.23
CA ALA A 7 -10.23 5.19 -31.55
C ALA A 7 -9.24 5.02 -30.38
N ASN A 8 -8.38 6.01 -30.13
CA ASN A 8 -7.39 6.01 -29.04
C ASN A 8 -7.85 6.71 -27.75
N TYR A 9 -9.09 7.18 -27.67
CA TYR A 9 -9.62 7.51 -26.36
C TYR A 9 -9.82 6.21 -25.59
N LEU A 10 -9.09 6.04 -24.49
CA LEU A 10 -9.41 5.08 -23.45
C LEU A 10 -10.91 5.21 -23.19
N HIS A 11 -11.69 4.23 -23.63
CA HIS A 11 -13.07 4.08 -23.23
C HIS A 11 -13.08 4.16 -21.70
N ASP A 12 -14.03 4.90 -21.11
CA ASP A 12 -14.26 4.94 -19.68
C ASP A 12 -14.23 3.51 -19.14
N VAL A 13 -13.04 3.11 -18.65
CA VAL A 13 -12.85 1.79 -18.07
C VAL A 13 -13.73 1.86 -16.84
N PRO A 14 -14.69 0.95 -16.67
CA PRO A 14 -15.45 0.89 -15.44
C PRO A 14 -14.45 0.75 -14.31
N VAL A 15 -14.19 1.84 -13.60
CA VAL A 15 -13.49 1.77 -12.33
C VAL A 15 -14.49 1.07 -11.45
N ASP A 16 -14.25 -0.20 -11.20
CA ASP A 16 -14.95 -0.97 -10.18
C ASP A 16 -14.74 -0.18 -8.89
N HIS A 17 -15.71 0.69 -8.58
CA HIS A 17 -15.75 1.41 -7.33
C HIS A 17 -16.09 0.36 -6.28
N LEU A 18 -15.05 -0.36 -5.84
CA LEU A 18 -15.08 -1.16 -4.62
C LEU A 18 -15.75 -0.29 -3.58
N VAL A 19 -16.88 -0.77 -3.05
CA VAL A 19 -17.73 -0.04 -2.10
C VAL A 19 -16.82 0.53 -1.03
N VAL A 20 -16.59 1.84 -1.11
CA VAL A 20 -15.66 2.51 -0.21
C VAL A 20 -16.27 2.34 1.17
N ASN A 21 -15.59 1.59 2.04
CA ASN A 21 -15.97 1.51 3.43
C ASN A 21 -15.69 2.89 4.05
N GLU A 22 -16.64 3.82 3.92
CA GLU A 22 -16.50 5.22 4.34
C GLU A 22 -16.12 5.34 5.81
N GLN A 23 -16.58 4.38 6.63
CA GLN A 23 -16.23 4.30 8.05
C GLN A 23 -14.76 3.93 8.26
N ASN A 24 -14.25 2.92 7.53
CA ASN A 24 -12.82 2.63 7.53
C ASN A 24 -11.98 3.79 6.99
N ARG A 25 -12.48 4.47 5.94
CA ARG A 25 -11.79 5.60 5.34
C ARG A 25 -11.50 6.67 6.39
N GLY A 26 -12.49 6.99 7.24
CA GLY A 26 -12.30 7.93 8.35
C GLY A 26 -11.24 7.48 9.37
N TYR A 27 -11.19 6.19 9.70
CA TYR A 27 -10.14 5.64 10.56
C TYR A 27 -8.76 5.70 9.88
N ILE A 28 -8.64 5.25 8.63
CA ILE A 28 -7.36 5.26 7.91
C ILE A 28 -6.87 6.70 7.73
N ASP A 29 -7.75 7.63 7.35
CA ASP A 29 -7.42 9.06 7.19
C ASP A 29 -6.90 9.66 8.49
N ARG A 30 -7.55 9.34 9.62
CA ARG A 30 -7.11 9.76 10.95
C ARG A 30 -5.73 9.18 11.29
N PHE A 31 -5.56 7.86 11.13
CA PHE A 31 -4.31 7.19 11.47
C PHE A 31 -3.15 7.70 10.62
N VAL A 32 -3.34 7.82 9.30
CA VAL A 32 -2.32 8.32 8.38
C VAL A 32 -1.99 9.77 8.72
N SER A 33 -2.98 10.62 8.96
CA SER A 33 -2.74 12.03 9.32
C SER A 33 -1.91 12.17 10.61
N GLU A 34 -2.21 11.36 11.63
CA GLU A 34 -1.51 11.41 12.92
C GLU A 34 -0.13 10.74 12.88
N ASN A 35 0.01 9.62 12.17
CA ASN A 35 1.19 8.74 12.25
C ASN A 35 2.14 8.85 11.05
N TYR A 36 1.70 9.32 9.88
CA TYR A 36 2.50 9.31 8.65
C TYR A 36 3.83 10.05 8.79
N LYS A 37 3.86 11.20 9.50
CA LYS A 37 5.11 11.94 9.71
C LYS A 37 6.13 11.16 10.54
N CYS A 38 5.66 10.37 11.50
CA CYS A 38 6.52 9.53 12.33
C CYS A 38 6.96 8.27 11.56
N LEU A 39 6.02 7.63 10.85
CA LEU A 39 6.28 6.48 9.98
C LEU A 39 7.26 6.85 8.87
N SER A 40 6.99 7.88 8.07
CA SER A 40 7.89 8.33 6.99
C SER A 40 9.32 8.59 7.50
N LYS A 41 9.52 9.19 8.68
CA LYS A 41 10.85 9.34 9.28
C LYS A 41 11.52 8.00 9.62
N LYS A 42 10.77 7.04 10.19
CA LYS A 42 11.29 5.69 10.49
C LYS A 42 11.67 4.94 9.20
N PHE A 43 10.82 5.03 8.18
CA PHE A 43 11.02 4.37 6.91
C PHE A 43 12.11 5.02 6.05
N MET A 44 12.24 6.35 6.09
CA MET A 44 13.37 7.04 5.45
C MET A 44 14.71 6.58 6.02
N ARG A 45 14.81 6.32 7.33
CA ARG A 45 16.04 5.75 7.93
C ARG A 45 16.38 4.36 7.38
N LEU A 46 15.38 3.61 6.92
CA LEU A 46 15.52 2.29 6.32
C LEU A 46 15.58 2.32 4.78
N SER A 47 15.42 3.50 4.16
CA SER A 47 15.35 3.68 2.71
C SER A 47 16.66 3.36 1.97
N GLY A 48 17.77 3.20 2.69
CA GLY A 48 19.04 2.74 2.10
C GLY A 48 19.03 1.27 1.69
N ASN A 49 18.05 0.48 2.16
CA ASN A 49 17.94 -0.94 1.85
C ASN A 49 16.89 -1.16 0.76
N ILE A 50 17.35 -1.20 -0.50
CA ILE A 50 16.55 -1.56 -1.67
C ILE A 50 16.73 -3.06 -1.93
N ASN A 51 15.64 -3.78 -2.17
CA ASN A 51 15.72 -5.20 -2.50
C ASN A 51 16.18 -5.42 -3.96
N SER A 52 16.44 -6.67 -4.34
CA SER A 52 16.84 -7.03 -5.71
C SER A 52 15.77 -6.73 -6.77
N SER A 53 14.53 -6.46 -6.35
CA SER A 53 13.40 -6.09 -7.21
C SER A 53 13.20 -4.58 -7.31
N GLY A 54 14.09 -3.75 -6.73
CA GLY A 54 13.99 -2.29 -6.76
C GLY A 54 13.01 -1.67 -5.76
N PHE A 55 12.40 -2.46 -4.87
CA PHE A 55 11.51 -1.97 -3.82
C PHE A 55 12.30 -1.58 -2.58
N GLY A 56 12.07 -0.36 -2.10
CA GLY A 56 12.58 0.15 -0.83
C GLY A 56 11.52 0.14 0.26
N ALA A 57 11.94 0.50 1.48
CA ALA A 57 11.03 0.59 2.62
C ALA A 57 9.88 1.58 2.35
N MET A 58 10.16 2.70 1.66
CA MET A 58 9.15 3.72 1.31
C MET A 58 8.07 3.18 0.34
N ASP A 59 8.46 2.36 -0.64
CA ASP A 59 7.49 1.75 -1.56
C ASP A 59 6.54 0.83 -0.79
N LYS A 60 7.07 0.06 0.16
CA LYS A 60 6.27 -0.82 1.02
C LYS A 60 5.32 -0.04 1.94
N LEU A 61 5.74 1.13 2.43
CA LEU A 61 4.85 2.04 3.17
C LEU A 61 3.68 2.50 2.32
N ASN A 62 3.96 2.96 1.10
CA ASN A 62 2.94 3.45 0.18
C ASN A 62 1.98 2.32 -0.24
N GLU A 63 2.51 1.14 -0.58
CA GLU A 63 1.72 -0.04 -0.93
C GLU A 63 0.79 -0.45 0.23
N THR A 64 1.31 -0.45 1.46
CA THR A 64 0.49 -0.77 2.65
C THR A 64 -0.63 0.26 2.82
N ILE A 65 -0.35 1.56 2.69
CA ILE A 65 -1.39 2.60 2.80
C ILE A 65 -2.46 2.40 1.72
N VAL A 66 -2.06 2.19 0.46
CA VAL A 66 -3.01 1.94 -0.63
C VAL A 66 -3.86 0.71 -0.33
N SER A 67 -3.24 -0.38 0.13
CA SER A 67 -3.97 -1.61 0.48
C SER A 67 -5.06 -1.40 1.53
N LEU A 68 -4.84 -0.50 2.50
CA LEU A 68 -5.86 -0.18 3.51
C LEU A 68 -7.11 0.45 2.89
N TYR A 69 -6.96 1.26 1.83
CA TYR A 69 -8.08 1.90 1.14
C TYR A 69 -8.73 1.02 0.07
N THR A 70 -7.97 0.07 -0.50
CA THR A 70 -8.45 -0.77 -1.61
C THR A 70 -8.92 -2.15 -1.18
N ASP A 71 -8.70 -2.56 0.07
CA ASP A 71 -9.12 -3.89 0.56
C ASP A 71 -10.62 -3.88 0.93
N PRO A 72 -11.49 -4.56 0.14
CA PRO A 72 -12.92 -4.61 0.40
C PRO A 72 -13.29 -5.53 1.58
N ALA A 73 -12.39 -6.43 2.00
CA ALA A 73 -12.61 -7.32 3.13
C ALA A 73 -12.23 -6.67 4.46
N LEU A 74 -11.52 -5.55 4.42
CA LEU A 74 -11.16 -4.79 5.60
C LEU A 74 -12.42 -4.07 6.11
N CYS A 75 -12.81 -4.32 7.35
CA CYS A 75 -13.88 -3.62 8.05
C CYS A 75 -13.54 -3.57 9.54
N PHE A 76 -13.42 -2.37 10.08
CA PHE A 76 -13.11 -2.17 11.50
C PHE A 76 -14.40 -1.88 12.26
N ALA A 77 -14.63 -2.59 13.37
CA ALA A 77 -15.79 -2.34 14.22
C ALA A 77 -15.64 -1.05 15.03
N ASP A 78 -14.40 -0.72 15.42
CA ASP A 78 -14.07 0.45 16.22
C ASP A 78 -12.66 1.00 15.93
N TRP A 79 -12.41 2.21 16.42
CA TRP A 79 -11.11 2.89 16.26
C TRP A 79 -9.96 2.13 16.90
N GLY A 80 -10.16 1.48 18.05
CA GLY A 80 -9.11 0.73 18.74
C GLY A 80 -8.68 -0.51 17.95
N GLU A 81 -9.63 -1.20 17.31
CA GLU A 81 -9.35 -2.29 16.38
C GLU A 81 -8.57 -1.77 15.16
N ALA A 82 -9.01 -0.67 14.56
CA ALA A 82 -8.36 -0.03 13.42
C ALA A 82 -6.91 0.39 13.74
N GLU A 83 -6.70 1.09 14.85
CA GLU A 83 -5.39 1.55 15.30
C GLU A 83 -4.45 0.37 15.57
N ARG A 84 -4.94 -0.69 16.23
CA ARG A 84 -4.14 -1.88 16.53
C ARG A 84 -3.75 -2.63 15.25
N TYR A 85 -4.68 -2.78 14.31
CA TYR A 85 -4.42 -3.42 13.03
C TYR A 85 -3.39 -2.64 12.22
N MET A 86 -3.59 -1.33 12.04
CA MET A 86 -2.67 -0.48 11.27
C MET A 86 -1.29 -0.43 11.93
N SER A 87 -1.24 -0.24 13.26
CA SER A 87 0.02 -0.25 14.01
C SER A 87 0.78 -1.58 13.86
N SER A 88 0.08 -2.70 13.72
CA SER A 88 0.70 -4.01 13.45
C SER A 88 1.30 -4.10 12.04
N LYS A 89 0.62 -3.53 11.04
CA LYS A 89 1.07 -3.49 9.63
C LYS A 89 2.28 -2.61 9.39
N PHE A 90 2.47 -1.54 10.16
CA PHE A 90 3.62 -0.64 10.04
C PHE A 90 4.78 -0.99 11.01
N THR A 91 4.92 -2.25 11.41
CA THR A 91 6.04 -2.71 12.25
C THR A 91 7.29 -3.05 11.45
N GLU A 92 8.48 -2.84 12.03
CA GLU A 92 9.78 -3.09 11.39
C GLU A 92 9.94 -4.52 10.83
N LYS A 93 9.21 -5.49 11.41
CA LYS A 93 9.16 -6.88 10.96
C LYS A 93 8.40 -7.06 9.64
N GLU A 94 7.25 -6.40 9.50
CA GLU A 94 6.46 -6.39 8.27
C GLU A 94 7.13 -5.52 7.18
N ILE A 95 7.86 -4.48 7.59
CA ILE A 95 8.57 -3.56 6.69
C ILE A 95 9.84 -4.19 6.13
N ARG A 96 10.44 -5.16 6.83
CA ARG A 96 11.58 -5.91 6.29
C ARG A 96 11.16 -6.56 4.97
N ILE A 97 11.77 -6.08 3.90
CA ILE A 97 11.60 -6.68 2.60
C ILE A 97 12.35 -8.01 2.63
N PRO A 98 11.69 -9.15 2.38
CA PRO A 98 12.38 -10.42 2.33
C PRO A 98 13.41 -10.33 1.19
N VAL A 99 14.69 -10.26 1.56
CA VAL A 99 15.78 -10.40 0.61
C VAL A 99 15.76 -11.85 0.16
N LYS A 100 15.29 -12.11 -1.07
CA LYS A 100 15.55 -13.40 -1.71
C LYS A 100 17.07 -13.53 -1.80
N LYS A 101 17.66 -14.39 -0.96
CA LYS A 101 19.03 -14.84 -1.18
C LYS A 101 19.07 -15.46 -2.58
N PRO A 102 20.09 -15.16 -3.42
CA PRO A 102 20.27 -15.93 -4.65
C PRO A 102 20.39 -17.39 -4.25
N MET A 103 19.50 -18.23 -4.76
CA MET A 103 19.64 -19.67 -4.63
C MET A 103 20.93 -20.02 -5.35
N LYS A 104 21.87 -20.68 -4.65
CA LYS A 104 23.00 -21.30 -5.32
C LYS A 104 22.42 -22.39 -6.20
N ASP A 105 22.38 -22.17 -7.51
CA ASP A 105 22.19 -23.25 -8.47
C ASP A 105 23.26 -24.29 -8.20
N LYS A 106 22.83 -25.46 -7.74
CA LYS A 106 23.67 -26.65 -7.71
C LYS A 106 23.79 -27.10 -9.16
N HIS A 107 24.92 -26.80 -9.78
CA HIS A 107 25.35 -27.55 -10.95
C HIS A 107 25.85 -28.91 -10.44
N ASP A 108 25.06 -29.95 -10.70
CA ASP A 108 25.51 -31.35 -10.74
C ASP A 108 26.50 -31.57 -11.90
#